data_AF-A0A1H0DV47-F1
#
_entry.id   AF-A0A1H0DV47-F1
#
_cell.length_a   1.000
_cell.length_b   1.000
_cell.length_c   1.000
_cell.angle_alpha   90.00
_cell.angle_beta   90.00
_cell.angle_gamma   90.00
#
_symmetry.space_group_name_H-M   'P 1'
#
loop_
_entity.id
_entity.type
_entity.pdbx_description
1 polymer ?
#
loop_
_entity_poly.entity_id
_entity_poly.type
_entity_poly.pdbx_seq_one_letter_code
_entity_poly.pdbx_strand_id
1 'polypeptide(L)' 'MGILTFISLLIIGSAFSAGILLLFKRRTALGIICIGLSIVCYIAYAYIANKYFV' A
#
# COMPACT_ATOMS: atom_id res chain seq x y z
N MET A 1 -12.44 -1.57 -14.75
CA MET A 1 -11.14 -1.20 -14.17
C MET A 1 -11.17 0.00 -13.22
N GLY A 2 -11.57 1.19 -13.67
CA GLY A 2 -11.15 2.46 -13.05
C GLY A 2 -11.37 2.64 -11.54
N ILE A 3 -12.56 2.37 -11.01
CA ILE A 3 -12.91 2.71 -9.62
C ILE A 3 -12.23 1.78 -8.61
N LEU A 4 -12.21 0.47 -8.90
CA LEU A 4 -11.57 -0.52 -8.01
C LEU A 4 -10.06 -0.28 -7.94
N THR A 5 -9.44 -0.04 -9.10
CA THR A 5 -8.02 0.33 -9.23
C THR A 5 -7.70 1.61 -8.48
N PHE A 6 -8.53 2.64 -8.65
CA PHE A 6 -8.38 3.92 -7.97
C PHE A 6 -8.44 3.79 -6.45
N ILE A 7 -9.44 3.07 -5.92
CA ILE A 7 -9.59 2.84 -4.48
C ILE A 7 -8.40 2.02 -3.94
N SER A 8 -7.97 0.97 -4.64
CA SER A 8 -6.81 0.17 -4.22
C SER A 8 -5.52 1.00 -4.17
N LEU A 9 -5.22 1.78 -5.21
CA LEU A 9 -4.04 2.67 -5.22
C LEU A 9 -4.11 3.76 -4.14
N LEU A 10 -5.31 4.32 -3.90
CA LEU A 10 -5.53 5.32 -2.85
C LEU A 10 -5.22 4.73 -1.47
N ILE A 11 -5.73 3.53 -1.17
CA ILE A 11 -5.50 2.84 0.11
C ILE A 11 -4.03 2.49 0.28
N ILE A 12 -3.37 1.96 -0.75
CA ILE A 12 -1.93 1.61 -0.72
C ILE A 12 -1.09 2.87 -0.44
N GLY A 13 -1.36 3.96 -1.16
CA GLY A 13 -0.67 5.24 -0.98
C GLY A 13 -0.89 5.84 0.40
N SER A 14 -2.13 5.80 0.92
CA SER A 14 -2.43 6.25 2.29
C SER A 14 -1.73 5.41 3.35
N ALA A 15 -1.67 4.09 3.20
CA ALA A 15 -0.97 3.20 4.13
C ALA A 15 0.55 3.46 4.14
N PHE A 16 1.14 3.72 2.97
CA PHE A 16 2.55 4.09 2.84
C PHE A 16 2.84 5.44 3.52
N SER A 17 2.01 6.45 3.26
CA SER A 17 2.13 7.77 3.89
C SER A 17 1.96 7.71 5.42
N ALA A 18 1.01 6.91 5.92
CA ALA A 18 0.81 6.71 7.36
C ALA A 18 2.01 5.99 8.01
N GLY A 19 2.59 5.01 7.32
CA GLY A 19 3.81 4.32 7.74
C GLY A 19 5.01 5.27 7.86
N ILE A 20 5.18 6.19 6.90
CA ILE A 20 6.19 7.25 6.97
C ILE A 20 5.92 8.20 8.14
N LEU A 21 4.68 8.62 8.35
CA LEU A 21 4.30 9.49 9.46
C LEU A 21 4.65 8.86 10.83
N LEU A 22 4.49 7.54 10.95
CA LEU A 22 4.83 6.78 12.15
C LEU A 22 6.34 6.66 12.38
N LEU A 23 7.15 6.61 11.31
CA LEU A 23 8.62 6.70 11.41
C LEU A 23 9.05 8.04 12.05
N PHE A 24 8.44 9.16 11.63
CA PHE A 24 8.72 10.48 12.19
C PHE A 24 8.31 10.62 13.66
N LYS A 25 7.28 9.89 14.12
CA LYS A 25 6.83 9.86 15.53
C LYS A 25 7.67 8.96 16.45
N ARG A 26 8.88 8.53 16.05
CA ARG A 26 9.74 7.56 16.78
C ARG A 26 9.06 6.19 17.03
N ARG A 27 7.95 5.89 16.35
CA ARG A 27 7.31 4.56 16.37
C ARG A 27 7.80 3.74 15.18
N THR A 28 9.11 3.55 15.12
CA THR A 28 9.83 2.97 13.98
C THR A 28 9.34 1.57 13.63
N ALA A 29 9.14 0.71 14.63
CA ALA A 29 8.65 -0.66 14.41
C ALA A 29 7.29 -0.69 13.68
N LEU A 30 6.32 0.11 14.13
CA LEU A 30 4.99 0.18 13.52
C LEU A 30 5.02 0.85 12.14
N GLY A 31 5.87 1.87 11.95
CA GLY A 31 6.05 2.52 10.66
C GLY A 31 6.60 1.56 9.60
N ILE A 32 7.63 0.79 9.95
CA ILE A 32 8.23 -0.22 9.06
C ILE A 32 7.22 -1.31 8.70
N ILE A 33 6.44 -1.79 9.68
CA ILE A 33 5.39 -2.80 9.43
C ILE A 33 4.32 -2.26 8.46
N CYS A 34 3.85 -1.02 8.66
CA CYS A 34 2.88 -0.40 7.74
C CYS A 34 3.43 -0.21 6.33
N ILE A 35 4.69 0.21 6.20
CA ILE A 35 5.33 0.37 4.89
C ILE A 35 5.48 -0.98 4.20
N GLY A 36 5.98 -2.00 4.91
CA GLY A 36 6.12 -3.35 4.39
C GLY A 36 4.78 -3.94 3.95
N LEU A 37 3.73 -3.76 4.76
CA LEU A 37 2.38 -4.23 4.43
C LEU A 37 1.82 -3.54 3.16
N SER A 38 2.04 -2.23 3.03
CA SER A 38 1.63 -1.48 1.83
C SER A 38 2.31 -2.00 0.56
N ILE A 39 3.61 -2.32 0.62
CA ILE A 39 4.35 -2.89 -0.51
C ILE A 39 3.81 -4.28 -0.90
N VAL A 40 3.54 -5.14 0.09
CA VAL A 40 2.96 -6.48 -0.17
C VAL A 40 1.58 -6.37 -0.82
N CYS A 41 0.72 -5.47 -0.33
CA CYS A 41 -0.58 -5.19 -0.93
C CYS A 41 -0.46 -4.67 -2.38
N TYR A 42 0.55 -3.84 -2.67
CA TYR A 42 0.81 -3.37 -4.04
C TYR A 42 1.22 -4.52 -4.97
N ILE A 43 2.11 -5.40 -4.53
CA ILE A 43 2.55 -6.56 -5.33
C ILE A 43 1.36 -7.49 -5.61
N ALA A 44 0.55 -7.80 -4.59
CA ALA A 44 -0.63 -8.63 -4.75
C ALA A 44 -1.65 -7.99 -5.71
N TYR A 45 -1.88 -6.68 -5.58
CA TYR A 45 -2.73 -5.92 -6.49
C TYR A 45 -2.20 -5.96 -7.93
N ALA A 46 -0.92 -5.71 -8.14
CA ALA A 46 -0.29 -5.75 -9.45
C ALA A 46 -0.38 -7.14 -10.10
N TYR A 47 -0.24 -8.22 -9.32
CA TYR A 47 -0.35 -9.59 -9.81
C TYR A 47 -1.78 -9.93 -10.25
N ILE A 48 -2.77 -9.55 -9.45
CA ILE A 48 -4.19 -9.72 -9.80
C ILE A 48 -4.54 -8.85 -11.01
N ALA A 49 -4.11 -7.59 -11.03
CA ALA A 49 -4.36 -6.68 -12.14
C ALA A 49 -3.66 -7.13 -13.43
N ASN A 50 -2.52 -7.82 -13.35
CA ASN A 50 -1.91 -8.40 -14.53
C ASN A 50 -2.69 -9.64 -15.01
N LYS A 51 -3.11 -10.51 -14.08
CA LYS A 51 -3.77 -11.78 -14.43
C LYS A 51 -5.21 -11.64 -14.96
N TYR A 52 -5.97 -10.65 -14.49
CA TYR A 52 -7.40 -10.53 -14.79
C TYR A 52 -7.74 -9.38 -15.75
N PHE A 53 -6.77 -8.55 -16.09
CA PHE A 53 -7.00 -7.22 -16.63
C PHE A 53 -5.99 -6.82 -17.73
N VAL A 54 -4.98 -7.64 -18.02
CA VAL A 54 -4.12 -7.62 -19.24
C VAL A 54 -4.52 -8.79 -20.13
#